data_AF-A0A962X8B3-F1
#
_entry.id   AF-A0A962X8B3-F1
#
_cell.length_a   1.000
_cell.length_b   1.000
_cell.length_c   1.000
_cell.angle_alpha   90.00
_cell.angle_beta   90.00
_cell.angle_gamma   90.00
#
_symmetry.space_group_name_H-M   'P 1'
#
loop_
_entity.id
_entity.type
_entity.pdbx_description
1 polymer ?
#
loop_
_entity_poly.entity_id
_entity_poly.type
_entity_poly.pdbx_seq_one_letter_code
_entity_poly.pdbx_strand_id
1 'polypeptide(L)' 'VRIPREFELPGQEVVIRKDGDRLVLEPVRKFNNIAELLASWETIEDEEFPEIEDPPIKSEDIF' A
#
# COMPACT_ATOMS: atom_id res chain seq x y z
N VAL A 1 7.41 26.26 9.49
CA VAL A 1 6.22 26.34 8.61
C VAL A 1 5.31 25.17 8.96
N ARG A 2 4.00 25.40 9.11
CA ARG A 2 3.05 24.32 9.40
C ARG A 2 2.50 23.80 8.07
N ILE A 3 2.42 22.47 7.91
CA ILE A 3 1.79 21.85 6.73
C ILE A 3 0.27 21.96 6.92
N PRO A 4 -0.46 22.59 5.98
CA PRO A 4 -1.92 22.63 6.00
C PRO A 4 -2.53 21.22 5.89
N ARG A 5 -3.76 21.03 6.38
CA ARG A 5 -4.39 19.68 6.44
C ARG A 5 -4.61 19.07 5.06
N GLU A 6 -4.91 19.90 4.07
CA GLU A 6 -5.05 19.48 2.68
C GLU A 6 -3.75 18.92 2.06
N PHE A 7 -2.60 19.15 2.70
CA PHE A 7 -1.28 18.66 2.28
C PHE A 7 -0.68 17.67 3.30
N GLU A 8 -1.48 17.11 4.19
CA GLU A 8 -1.01 16.12 5.17
C GLU A 8 -0.50 14.87 4.43
N LEU A 9 0.75 14.51 4.70
CA LEU A 9 1.39 13.34 4.12
C LEU A 9 1.12 12.10 4.97
N PRO A 10 0.98 10.91 4.37
CA PRO A 10 0.84 9.69 5.13
C PRO A 10 2.13 9.39 5.90
N GLY A 11 1.99 8.94 7.15
CA GLY A 11 3.12 8.59 8.01
C GLY A 11 3.67 9.78 8.81
N GLN A 12 4.78 9.54 9.50
CA GLN A 12 5.43 10.55 10.36
C GLN A 12 6.82 10.98 9.83
N GLU A 13 7.30 10.35 8.76
CA GLU A 13 8.63 10.55 8.20
C GLU A 13 8.55 10.97 6.73
N VAL A 14 9.44 11.88 6.35
CA VAL A 14 9.56 12.39 4.98
C VAL A 14 11.03 12.51 4.58
N VAL A 15 11.30 12.28 3.30
CA VAL A 15 12.56 12.70 2.67
C VAL A 15 12.38 14.12 2.16
N ILE A 16 13.34 14.99 2.49
CA ILE A 16 13.35 16.39 2.06
C ILE A 16 14.47 16.59 1.05
N ARG A 17 14.12 17.09 -0.15
CA ARG A 17 15.09 17.50 -1.16
C ARG A 17 14.91 18.97 -1.52
N LYS A 18 16.02 19.69 -1.68
CA LYS A 18 16.03 21.05 -2.22
C LYS A 18 16.15 21.02 -3.74
N ASP A 19 15.25 21.72 -4.42
CA ASP A 19 15.25 21.88 -5.87
C ASP A 19 15.20 23.39 -6.19
N GLY A 20 16.37 23.98 -6.42
CA GLY A 20 16.52 25.43 -6.56
C GLY A 20 16.08 26.20 -5.31
N ASP A 21 15.00 26.97 -5.43
CA ASP A 21 14.34 27.70 -4.36
C ASP A 21 13.17 26.94 -3.70
N ARG A 22 12.91 25.70 -4.15
CA ARG A 22 11.81 24.85 -3.67
C ARG A 22 12.31 23.79 -2.70
N LEU A 23 11.42 23.39 -1.77
CA LEU A 23 11.57 22.18 -0.97
C LEU A 23 10.54 21.16 -1.44
N VAL A 24 11.02 19.99 -1.82
CA VAL A 24 10.20 18.83 -2.19
C VAL A 24 10.17 17.88 -1.00
N LEU A 25 8.97 17.53 -0.54
CA LEU A 25 8.74 16.59 0.55
C LEU A 25 8.10 15.33 -0.02
N GLU A 26 8.74 14.18 0.21
CA GLU A 26 8.24 12.87 -0.21
C GLU A 26 8.02 12.00 1.04
N PRO A 27 6.85 11.37 1.22
CA PRO A 27 6.62 10.50 2.38
C PRO A 27 7.50 9.25 2.30
N VAL A 28 8.08 8.86 3.44
CA VAL A 28 8.76 7.57 3.54
C VAL A 28 7.71 6.48 3.55
N ARG A 29 7.76 5.60 2.54
CA ARG A 29 6.89 4.43 2.47
C ARG A 29 7.67 3.20 2.91
N LYS A 30 7.02 2.32 3.67
CA LYS A 30 7.60 1.03 4.06
C LYS A 30 7.93 0.16 2.83
N PHE A 31 7.09 0.25 1.80
CA PHE A 31 7.25 -0.42 0.52
C PHE A 31 6.95 0.57 -0.60
N ASN A 32 7.82 0.64 -1.60
CA ASN A 32 7.68 1.54 -2.74
C ASN A 32 6.70 1.01 -3.79
N ASN A 33 6.51 -0.32 -3.84
CA ASN A 33 5.64 -0.99 -4.79
C ASN A 33 5.10 -2.32 -4.23
N ILE A 34 4.15 -2.93 -4.95
CA ILE A 34 3.53 -4.21 -4.57
C ILE A 34 4.56 -5.34 -4.51
N ALA A 35 5.56 -5.35 -5.39
CA ALA A 35 6.57 -6.41 -5.39
C ALA A 35 7.43 -6.39 -4.11
N GLU A 36 7.83 -5.22 -3.62
CA GLU A 36 8.53 -5.06 -2.34
C GLU A 36 7.67 -5.52 -1.15
N LEU A 37 6.36 -5.23 -1.18
CA LEU A 37 5.43 -5.71 -0.15
C LEU A 37 5.36 -7.24 -0.15
N LEU A 38 5.15 -7.86 -1.31
CA LEU A 38 5.05 -9.31 -1.43
C LEU A 38 6.37 -10.00 -1.03
N ALA A 39 7.51 -9.42 -1.40
CA ALA A 39 8.83 -9.92 -1.01
C ALA A 39 9.11 -9.82 0.50
N SER A 40 8.34 -9.00 1.23
CA SER A 40 8.45 -8.88 2.68
C SER A 40 7.67 -9.94 3.46
N TRP A 41 6.83 -10.73 2.78
CA TRP A 41 6.06 -11.79 3.42
C TRP A 41 6.95 -12.99 3.73
N GLU A 42 6.65 -13.65 4.84
CA GLU A 42 7.32 -14.89 5.21
C GLU A 42 6.92 -16.00 4.22
N THR A 43 7.91 -16.80 3.83
CA THR A 43 7.65 -17.96 2.97
C THR A 43 6.87 -19.00 3.76
N ILE A 44 5.77 -19.46 3.20
CA ILE A 44 5.02 -20.59 3.71
C ILE A 44 5.69 -21.86 3.17
N GLU A 45 6.43 -22.58 4.01
CA GLU A 45 7.22 -23.76 3.58
C GLU A 45 6.36 -25.02 3.47
N ASP A 46 5.42 -25.24 4.39
CA ASP A 46 4.79 -26.56 4.62
C ASP A 46 3.26 -26.52 4.76
N GLU A 47 2.60 -25.39 4.45
CA GLU A 47 1.14 -25.26 4.56
C GLU A 47 0.49 -25.47 3.18
N GLU A 48 -0.30 -26.55 3.04
CA GLU A 48 -1.18 -26.68 1.88
C GLU A 48 -2.24 -25.58 1.93
N PHE A 49 -2.42 -24.87 0.80
CA PHE A 49 -3.49 -23.89 0.70
C PHE A 49 -4.84 -24.59 0.97
N PRO A 50 -5.71 -24.01 1.80
CA PRO A 50 -7.02 -24.59 2.05
C PRO A 50 -7.83 -24.64 0.75
N GLU A 51 -8.64 -25.68 0.59
CA GLU A 51 -9.61 -25.72 -0.50
C GLU A 51 -10.62 -24.57 -0.34
N ILE A 52 -10.74 -23.76 -1.39
CA ILE A 52 -11.76 -22.72 -1.48
C ILE A 52 -12.89 -23.29 -2.33
N GLU A 53 -14.09 -23.41 -1.75
CA GLU A 53 -15.28 -23.77 -2.51
C GLU A 53 -15.53 -22.73 -3.60
N ASP A 54 -15.64 -23.18 -4.86
CA ASP A 54 -16.00 -22.36 -6.03
C ASP A 54 -17.43 -22.71 -6.48
N PRO A 55 -18.45 -22.30 -5.71
CA PRO A 55 -19.83 -22.56 -6.08
C PRO A 55 -20.20 -21.74 -7.32
N PRO A 56 -21.12 -22.25 -8.16
CA PRO A 56 -21.63 -21.47 -9.27
C PRO A 56 -22.27 -20.17 -8.77
N ILE A 57 -22.19 -19.13 -9.60
CA ILE A 57 -22.86 -17.85 -9.36
C ILE A 57 -24.35 -18.11 -9.09
N LYS A 58 -24.85 -17.63 -7.95
CA LYS A 58 -26.27 -17.69 -7.62
C LYS A 58 -27.03 -16.72 -8.52
N SER A 59 -28.18 -17.14 -9.03
CA SER A 59 -29.10 -16.22 -9.68
C SER A 59 -29.58 -15.19 -8.67
N GLU A 60 -29.30 -13.92 -8.92
CA GLU A 60 -29.98 -12.81 -8.24
C GLU A 60 -31.20 -12.39 -9.07
N ASP A 61 -32.33 -12.16 -8.39
CA ASP A 61 -33.51 -11.58 -9.02
C ASP A 61 -33.22 -10.08 -9.26
N ILE A 62 -32.67 -9.78 -10.43
CA ILE A 62 -32.49 -8.42 -10.93
C ILE A 62 -33.77 -8.01 -11.67
N PHE A 63 -34.83 -7.76 -10.90
CA PHE A 63 -36.09 -7.16 -11.37
C PHE A 63 -36.64 -6.18 -10.35
#